data_AF-A0A7W6KFP9-F1
#
_entry.id   AF-A0A7W6KFP9-F1
#
_cell.length_a   1.000
_cell.length_b   1.000
_cell.length_c   1.000
_cell.angle_alpha   90.00
_cell.angle_beta   90.00
_cell.angle_gamma   90.00
#
_symmetry.space_group_name_H-M   'P 1'
#
loop_
_entity.id
_entity.type
_entity.pdbx_description
1 polymer ?
#
loop_
_entity_poly.entity_id
_entity_poly.type
_entity_poly.pdbx_seq_one_letter_code
_entity_poly.pdbx_strand_id
1 'polypeptide(L)'
;MSGQPSDIPLYVSVAEIEKALDRLAEEIVARGDKAVPLLDLYAWMEGQLEKRRQNRSIFEAARERIAQRHVSRVGGQTDAG
;
A
#
# COMPACT_ATOMS: atom_id res chain seq x y z
N MET A 1 24.57 -9.09 -6.65
CA MET A 1 23.19 -9.62 -6.78
C MET A 1 22.36 -9.04 -5.65
N SER A 2 21.75 -7.87 -5.85
CA SER A 2 20.79 -7.31 -4.90
C SER A 2 19.43 -7.95 -5.21
N GLY A 3 19.16 -9.11 -4.61
CA GLY A 3 17.81 -9.66 -4.63
C GLY A 3 16.90 -8.65 -3.95
N GLN A 4 15.97 -8.04 -4.69
CA GLN A 4 14.93 -7.25 -4.06
C GLN A 4 14.25 -8.14 -3.01
N PRO A 5 14.09 -7.69 -1.76
CA PRO A 5 13.36 -8.47 -0.80
C PRO A 5 11.94 -8.67 -1.34
N SER A 6 11.50 -9.93 -1.38
CA SER A 6 10.17 -10.32 -1.85
C SER A 6 9.08 -9.52 -1.14
N ASP A 7 8.00 -9.16 -1.84
CA ASP A 7 6.89 -8.41 -1.25
C ASP A 7 6.32 -9.09 0.02
N ILE A 8 5.84 -8.28 0.96
CA ILE A 8 5.15 -8.79 2.15
C ILE A 8 3.84 -9.46 1.72
N PRO A 9 3.59 -10.72 2.10
CA PRO A 9 2.38 -11.45 1.72
C PRO A 9 1.09 -10.70 2.04
N LEU A 10 0.10 -10.77 1.14
CA LEU A 10 -1.15 -10.01 1.24
C LEU A 10 -2.01 -10.38 2.46
N TYR A 11 -1.83 -11.56 3.04
CA TYR A 11 -2.55 -11.95 4.27
C TYR A 11 -2.08 -11.16 5.50
N VAL A 12 -0.85 -10.63 5.48
CA VAL A 12 -0.40 -9.69 6.51
C VAL A 12 -1.13 -8.38 6.24
N SER A 13 -1.81 -7.82 7.22
CA SER A 13 -2.56 -6.57 7.09
C SER A 13 -1.65 -5.34 7.07
N VAL A 14 -2.17 -4.20 6.59
CA VAL A 14 -1.45 -2.90 6.66
C VAL A 14 -1.13 -2.55 8.12
N ALA A 15 -2.07 -2.74 9.03
CA ALA A 15 -1.89 -2.44 10.45
C ALA A 15 -0.80 -3.29 11.11
N GLU A 16 -0.65 -4.56 10.71
CA GLU A 16 0.44 -5.41 11.20
C GLU A 16 1.81 -4.93 10.71
N ILE A 17 1.89 -4.45 9.46
CA ILE A 17 3.13 -3.88 8.91
C ILE A 17 3.46 -2.57 9.63
N GLU A 18 2.49 -1.67 9.83
CA GLU A 18 2.68 -0.41 10.56
C GLU A 18 3.17 -0.69 11.99
N LYS A 19 2.53 -1.62 12.70
CA LYS A 19 2.97 -2.01 14.05
C LYS A 19 4.38 -2.59 14.09
N ALA A 20 4.78 -3.34 13.06
CA ALA A 20 6.13 -3.88 12.97
C ALA A 20 7.15 -2.79 12.62
N LEU A 21 6.76 -1.80 11.81
CA LEU A 21 7.57 -0.62 11.51
C LEU A 21 7.78 0.26 12.75
N ASP A 22 6.74 0.48 13.56
CA ASP A 22 6.84 1.24 14.81
C ASP A 22 7.87 0.62 15.76
N ARG A 23 7.81 -0.70 15.95
CA ARG A 23 8.80 -1.44 16.77
C ARG A 23 10.21 -1.35 16.21
N LEU A 24 10.35 -1.39 14.89
CA LEU A 24 11.65 -1.25 14.25
C LEU A 24 12.21 0.18 14.43
N ALA A 25 11.35 1.19 14.40
CA ALA A 25 11.72 2.57 14.71
C ALA A 25 12.19 2.72 16.16
N GLU A 26 11.48 2.12 17.12
CA GLU A 26 11.88 2.08 18.53
C GLU A 26 13.28 1.47 18.69
N GLU A 27 13.55 0.34 18.03
CA GLU A 27 14.87 -0.30 18.06
C GLU A 27 15.97 0.55 17.42
N ILE A 28 15.67 1.24 16.31
CA ILE A 28 16.62 2.15 15.66
C ILE A 28 16.99 3.29 16.61
N VAL A 29 15.99 3.92 17.23
CA VAL A 29 16.21 5.02 18.18
C VAL A 29 16.98 4.54 19.41
N ALA A 30 16.62 3.37 19.97
CA ALA A 30 17.28 2.84 21.16
C ALA A 30 18.76 2.49 20.94
N ARG A 31 19.14 2.07 19.73
CA ARG A 31 20.50 1.63 19.39
C ARG A 31 21.37 2.73 18.79
N GLY A 32 20.78 3.82 18.30
CA GLY A 32 21.49 4.94 17.66
C GLY A 32 22.34 4.46 16.47
N ASP A 33 23.60 4.90 16.40
CA ASP A 33 24.52 4.55 15.30
C ASP A 33 24.73 3.03 15.12
N LYS A 34 24.47 2.23 16.16
CA LYS A 34 24.56 0.76 16.05
C LYS A 34 23.40 0.13 15.27
N ALA A 35 22.34 0.89 15.00
CA ALA A 35 21.18 0.45 14.23
C ALA A 35 21.30 0.72 12.72
N VAL A 36 22.44 1.19 12.20
CA VAL A 36 22.66 1.35 10.75
C VAL A 36 22.20 0.13 9.93
N PRO A 37 22.42 -1.13 10.34
CA PRO A 37 21.91 -2.30 9.59
C PRO A 37 20.38 -2.43 9.55
N LEU A 38 19.65 -1.78 10.46
CA LEU A 38 18.18 -1.80 10.52
C LEU A 38 17.54 -0.77 9.59
N LEU A 39 18.30 0.23 9.13
CA LEU A 39 17.78 1.31 8.27
C LEU A 39 17.27 0.77 6.93
N ASP A 40 17.98 -0.18 6.32
CA ASP A 40 17.57 -0.80 5.06
C ASP A 40 16.27 -1.60 5.22
N LEU A 41 16.11 -2.30 6.35
CA LEU A 41 14.87 -3.03 6.66
C LEU A 41 13.71 -2.06 6.86
N TYR A 42 13.95 -0.96 7.58
CA TYR A 42 12.96 0.09 7.83
C TYR A 42 12.49 0.72 6.53
N ALA A 43 13.42 1.14 5.67
CA ALA A 43 13.12 1.72 4.36
C ALA A 43 12.37 0.73 3.44
N TRP A 44 12.75 -0.56 3.46
CA TRP A 44 12.02 -1.56 2.70
C TRP A 44 10.57 -1.72 3.19
N MET A 45 10.33 -1.76 4.51
CA MET A 45 8.98 -1.86 5.07
C MET A 45 8.12 -0.63 4.76
N GLU A 46 8.69 0.58 4.80
CA GLU A 46 8.01 1.79 4.34
C GLU A 46 7.60 1.70 2.88
N GLY A 47 8.48 1.20 2.00
CA GLY A 47 8.17 0.96 0.60
C GLY A 47 7.02 -0.03 0.38
N GLN A 48 6.92 -1.07 1.22
CA GLN A 48 5.82 -2.04 1.18
C GLN A 48 4.48 -1.41 1.59
N LEU A 49 4.47 -0.52 2.58
CA LEU A 49 3.27 0.23 2.97
C LEU A 49 2.81 1.16 1.86
N GLU A 50 3.74 1.93 1.29
CA GLU A 50 3.43 2.87 0.22
C GLU A 50 2.83 2.17 -1.00
N LYS A 51 3.44 1.06 -1.42
CA LYS A 51 2.90 0.21 -2.51
C LYS A 51 1.47 -0.24 -2.25
N ARG A 52 1.14 -0.62 -1.01
CA ARG A 52 -0.22 -1.06 -0.66
C ARG A 52 -1.23 0.09 -0.67
N ARG A 53 -0.83 1.27 -0.18
CA ARG A 53 -1.65 2.48 -0.21
C ARG A 53 -1.93 2.91 -1.66
N GLN A 54 -0.91 2.91 -2.51
CA GLN A 54 -1.03 3.19 -3.94
C GLN A 54 -1.97 2.19 -4.64
N ASN A 55 -1.77 0.89 -4.42
CA ASN A 55 -2.64 -0.13 -5.01
C ASN A 55 -4.11 0.06 -4.59
N ARG A 56 -4.38 0.38 -3.32
CA ARG A 56 -5.74 0.67 -2.84
C ARG A 56 -6.35 1.86 -3.58
N SER A 57 -5.63 2.98 -3.65
CA SER A 57 -6.07 4.18 -4.37
C SER A 57 -6.38 3.89 -5.84
N ILE A 58 -5.53 3.12 -6.52
CA ILE A 58 -5.76 2.69 -7.91
C ILE A 58 -7.05 1.87 -8.04
N PHE A 59 -7.29 0.91 -7.14
CA PHE A 59 -8.51 0.11 -7.16
C PHE A 59 -9.76 0.95 -6.89
N GLU A 60 -9.70 1.91 -5.96
CA GLU A 60 -10.81 2.82 -5.67
C GLU A 60 -11.13 3.69 -6.89
N ALA A 61 -10.12 4.31 -7.50
CA ALA A 61 -10.29 5.11 -8.71
C ALA A 61 -10.84 4.28 -9.89
N ALA A 62 -10.40 3.03 -10.04
CA ALA A 62 -10.93 2.12 -11.05
C ALA A 62 -12.41 1.78 -10.80
N ARG A 63 -12.80 1.52 -9.53
CA ARG A 63 -14.19 1.27 -9.15
C ARG A 63 -15.08 2.48 -9.45
N GLU A 64 -14.62 3.68 -9.12
CA GLU A 64 -15.37 4.92 -9.37
C GLU A 64 -15.61 5.14 -10.87
N ARG A 65 -14.57 4.99 -11.71
CA ARG A 65 -14.69 5.11 -13.17
C ARG A 65 -15.73 4.15 -13.75
N ILE A 66 -15.75 2.91 -13.25
CA ILE A 66 -16.72 1.90 -13.69
C ILE A 66 -18.12 2.25 -13.20
N ALA A 67 -18.29 2.69 -11.96
CA ALA A 67 -19.59 3.12 -11.43
C ALA A 67 -20.18 4.27 -12.27
N GLN A 68 -19.38 5.30 -12.57
CA GLN A 68 -19.79 6.41 -13.43
C GLN A 68 -20.21 5.94 -14.83
N ARG A 69 -19.46 5.00 -15.43
CA ARG A 69 -19.80 4.42 -16.74
C ARG A 69 -21.12 3.63 -16.70
N HIS A 70 -21.40 2.90 -15.64
CA HIS A 70 -22.67 2.17 -15.49
C HIS A 70 -23.85 3.11 -15.29
N VAL A 71 -23.71 4.18 -14.51
CA VAL A 71 -24.74 5.21 -14.32
C VAL A 71 -25.05 5.91 -15.64
N SER A 72 -24.04 6.33 -16.41
CA SER A 72 -24.24 6.97 -17.71
C SER A 72 -24.85 6.03 -18.76
N ARG A 73 -24.63 4.72 -18.66
CA ARG A 73 -25.24 3.73 -19.57
C ARG A 73 -26.73 3.49 -19.27
N VAL A 74 -27.16 3.61 -18.01
CA VAL A 74 -28.57 3.46 -17.62
C VAL A 74 -29.38 4.74 -17.93
N GLY A 75 -28.76 5.92 -17.88
CA GLY A 75 -29.42 7.20 -18.23
C GLY A 75 -29.53 7.50 -19.73
N GLY A 76 -28.84 6.74 -20.60
CA GLY A 76 -28.84 6.95 -22.06
C GLY A 76 -29.87 6.10 -22.83
N GLN A 77 -30.75 5.38 -22.16
CA GLN A 77 -31.72 4.45 -22.77
C GLN A 77 -33.19 4.81 -22.47
N THR A 78 -33.48 6.12 -22.45
CA THR A 78 -34.84 6.67 -22.45
C THR A 78 -34.85 7.92 -23.33
N ASP A 79 -34.89 7.72 -24.64
CA ASP A 79 -35.63 8.58 -25.59
C ASP A 79 -35.53 7.97 -26.99
N ALA A 80 -36.48 7.08 -27.26
CA ALA A 80 -36.91 6.71 -28.61
C ALA A 80 -38.39 6.32 -28.49
N GLY A 81 -39.23 7.36 -28.43
CA GLY A 81 -40.70 7.27 -28.46
C GLY A 81 -41.25 8.44 -29.24
#